data_AF-A0A401QAA3-F1
#
_entry.id   AF-A0A401QAA3-F1
#
_cell.length_a   1.000
_cell.length_b   1.000
_cell.length_c   1.000
_cell.angle_alpha   90.00
_cell.angle_beta   90.00
_cell.angle_gamma   90.00
#
_symmetry.space_group_name_H-M   'P 1'
#
loop_
_entity.id
_entity.type
_entity.pdbx_description
1 polymer ?
#
loop_
_entity_poly.entity_id
_entity_poly.type
_entity_poly.pdbx_seq_one_letter_code
_entity_poly.pdbx_strand_id
1 'polypeptide(L)'
;MINNITREDAGPYLFRIEFNNQDKYNYYPVTRLHVSDFTDKHRISPAKIIEGKRVDISCIFNTTCNGTAPVLTWDTPTDVPGSVSNTVTQHGVTLTYTTVLSLTPSLKHHGQNLTCRLRYPSVSSERTLIHTVQYPPQNLSITSLDIIDASSINIIEGNSTVIICSVESFPASNLTWRHLNVTMNRTSSSNELWLVIPHVTPRDTGDYECVAENEHGAVEGSITITVERRGSNDWKAGLLGAGITLGVGLSGFFIFKCVKK
;
A
#
# COMPACT_ATOMS: atom_id res chain seq x y z
N MET A 1 0.77 48.26 -19.04
CA MET A 1 1.12 46.83 -19.22
C MET A 1 2.63 46.72 -19.03
N ILE A 2 3.10 45.83 -18.18
CA ILE A 2 4.55 45.64 -17.90
C ILE A 2 4.97 44.35 -18.60
N ASN A 3 5.99 44.42 -19.45
CA ASN A 3 6.51 43.29 -20.23
C ASN A 3 7.92 42.93 -19.74
N ASN A 4 8.35 41.69 -19.98
CA ASN A 4 9.69 41.20 -19.60
C ASN A 4 10.03 41.44 -18.13
N ILE A 5 9.07 41.14 -17.25
CA ILE A 5 9.17 41.43 -15.83
C ILE A 5 10.37 40.72 -15.19
N THR A 6 11.14 41.46 -14.41
CA THR A 6 12.29 41.02 -13.63
C THR A 6 11.99 41.16 -12.14
N ARG A 7 12.83 40.59 -11.27
CA ARG A 7 12.69 40.78 -9.82
C ARG A 7 12.82 42.24 -9.39
N GLU A 8 13.49 43.07 -10.18
CA GLU A 8 13.69 44.51 -9.91
C GLU A 8 12.41 45.32 -10.13
N ASP A 9 11.45 44.81 -10.91
CA ASP A 9 10.15 45.43 -11.12
C ASP A 9 9.20 45.22 -9.92
N ALA A 10 9.57 44.42 -8.92
CA ALA A 10 8.72 44.20 -7.74
C ALA A 10 8.65 45.46 -6.87
N GLY A 11 7.43 45.91 -6.55
CA GLY A 11 7.28 47.13 -5.75
C GLY A 11 5.87 47.72 -5.76
N PRO A 12 5.64 48.82 -5.03
CA PRO A 12 4.40 49.57 -5.09
C PRO A 12 4.31 50.39 -6.39
N TYR A 13 3.21 50.22 -7.11
CA TYR A 13 2.82 51.01 -8.27
C TYR A 13 1.64 51.92 -7.89
N LEU A 14 1.78 53.20 -8.19
CA LEU A 14 0.71 54.17 -8.04
C LEU A 14 0.33 54.74 -9.41
N PHE A 15 -0.95 55.05 -9.57
CA PHE A 15 -1.43 55.73 -10.76
C PHE A 15 -1.52 57.24 -10.46
N ARG A 16 -0.90 58.05 -11.32
CA ARG A 16 -0.86 59.50 -11.21
C ARG A 16 -1.41 60.14 -12.49
N ILE A 17 -2.31 61.10 -12.34
CA ILE A 17 -2.76 61.96 -13.44
C ILE A 17 -2.12 63.34 -13.26
N GLU A 18 -1.59 63.89 -14.35
CA GLU A 18 -1.04 65.25 -14.40
C GLU A 18 -1.80 66.05 -15.47
N PHE A 19 -2.37 67.19 -15.08
CA PHE A 19 -3.01 68.11 -16.02
C PHE A 19 -2.00 69.18 -16.46
N ASN A 20 -2.11 69.64 -17.71
CA ASN A 20 -1.16 70.52 -18.39
C ASN A 20 -0.93 71.90 -17.73
N ASN A 21 -1.42 72.17 -16.52
CA ASN A 21 -0.97 73.28 -15.66
C ASN A 21 -1.26 73.06 -14.15
N GLN A 22 -0.32 72.40 -13.47
CA GLN A 22 -0.07 72.31 -12.01
C GLN A 22 -0.83 71.27 -11.17
N ASP A 23 -2.06 70.89 -11.50
CA ASP A 23 -2.78 69.90 -10.69
C ASP A 23 -2.27 68.47 -10.94
N LYS A 24 -1.85 67.80 -9.86
CA LYS A 24 -1.36 66.42 -9.87
C LYS A 24 -2.10 65.62 -8.82
N TYR A 25 -2.71 64.51 -9.22
CA TYR A 25 -3.45 63.64 -8.32
C TYR A 25 -2.89 62.22 -8.32
N ASN A 26 -2.56 61.71 -7.13
CA ASN A 26 -2.12 60.34 -6.90
C ASN A 26 -3.29 59.52 -6.36
N TYR A 27 -3.56 58.38 -6.98
CA TYR A 27 -4.59 57.45 -6.49
C TYR A 27 -4.04 56.49 -5.43
N TYR A 28 -4.80 56.31 -4.36
CA TYR A 28 -4.52 55.39 -3.25
C TYR A 28 -5.73 54.45 -3.02
N PRO A 29 -5.51 53.21 -2.51
CA PRO A 29 -4.23 52.62 -2.14
C PRO A 29 -3.37 52.23 -3.36
N VAL A 30 -2.06 52.14 -3.15
CA VAL A 30 -1.11 51.71 -4.20
C VAL A 30 -1.22 50.20 -4.44
N THR A 31 -1.03 49.77 -5.68
CA THR A 31 -1.01 48.36 -6.06
C THR A 31 0.40 47.81 -5.90
N ARG A 32 0.60 46.76 -5.10
CA ARG A 32 1.91 46.13 -4.95
C ARG A 32 2.09 45.01 -5.96
N LEU A 33 3.09 45.15 -6.84
CA LEU A 33 3.48 44.12 -7.78
C LEU A 33 4.42 43.13 -7.08
N HIS A 34 4.01 41.86 -7.10
CA HIS A 34 4.82 40.75 -6.60
C HIS A 34 5.38 39.97 -7.78
N VAL A 35 6.71 39.92 -7.89
CA VAL A 35 7.41 39.10 -8.88
C VAL A 35 7.96 37.88 -8.17
N SER A 36 7.54 36.71 -8.62
CA SER A 36 7.89 35.42 -8.05
C SER A 36 8.47 34.55 -9.15
N ASP A 37 9.41 33.68 -8.79
CA ASP A 37 10.06 32.80 -9.75
C ASP A 37 9.09 31.87 -10.46
N PHE A 38 9.50 31.48 -11.66
CA PHE A 38 8.72 30.66 -12.58
C PHE A 38 8.70 29.16 -12.21
N THR A 39 9.52 28.74 -11.25
CA THR A 39 9.92 27.34 -11.06
C THR A 39 8.88 26.44 -10.38
N ASP A 40 7.90 26.95 -9.64
CA ASP A 40 7.04 26.08 -8.79
C ASP A 40 5.54 26.41 -8.79
N LYS A 41 5.03 27.09 -9.83
CA LYS A 41 3.65 27.59 -9.81
C LYS A 41 2.57 26.61 -10.24
N HIS A 42 2.92 25.55 -10.97
CA HIS A 42 1.95 24.57 -11.42
C HIS A 42 1.83 23.39 -10.45
N ARG A 43 0.60 22.94 -10.22
CA ARG A 43 0.27 21.84 -9.30
C ARG A 43 -0.25 20.64 -10.07
N ILE A 44 0.08 19.45 -9.58
CA ILE A 44 -0.47 18.18 -10.06
C ILE A 44 -1.41 17.62 -8.99
N SER A 45 -2.59 17.17 -9.39
CA SER A 45 -3.59 16.57 -8.48
C SER A 45 -4.48 15.57 -9.22
N PRO A 46 -4.88 14.44 -8.59
CA PRO A 46 -4.55 14.01 -7.24
C PRO A 46 -3.18 13.33 -7.13
N ALA A 47 -2.61 13.30 -5.92
CA ALA A 47 -1.34 12.60 -5.64
C ALA A 47 -1.52 11.08 -5.49
N LYS A 48 -2.60 10.69 -4.81
CA LYS A 48 -2.99 9.30 -4.56
C LYS A 48 -4.03 8.88 -5.59
N ILE A 49 -3.86 7.70 -6.16
CA ILE A 49 -4.76 7.13 -7.17
C ILE A 49 -5.11 5.69 -6.78
N ILE A 50 -6.27 5.20 -7.21
CA ILE A 50 -6.76 3.86 -6.85
C ILE A 50 -6.68 2.96 -8.07
N GLU A 51 -6.19 1.74 -7.89
CA GLU A 51 -6.11 0.75 -8.97
C GLU A 51 -7.48 0.49 -9.62
N GLY A 52 -7.48 0.36 -10.95
CA GLY A 52 -8.66 -0.01 -11.74
C GLY A 52 -9.74 1.07 -11.86
N LYS A 53 -9.69 2.13 -11.03
CA LYS A 53 -10.63 3.25 -11.07
C LYS A 53 -10.09 4.34 -11.99
N ARG A 54 -10.82 4.62 -13.08
CA ARG A 54 -10.48 5.73 -14.00
C ARG A 54 -10.36 7.04 -13.21
N VAL A 55 -9.28 7.78 -13.48
CA VAL A 55 -8.98 9.05 -12.82
C VAL A 55 -8.48 10.08 -13.82
N ASP A 56 -8.85 11.34 -13.55
CA ASP A 56 -8.41 12.51 -14.30
C ASP A 56 -7.36 13.27 -13.49
N ILE A 57 -6.10 13.15 -13.90
CA ILE A 57 -4.98 13.81 -13.25
C ILE A 57 -4.78 15.17 -13.91
N SER A 58 -4.86 16.24 -13.13
CA SER A 58 -4.82 17.61 -13.62
C SER A 58 -3.50 18.27 -13.25
N CYS A 59 -2.86 18.90 -14.25
CA CYS A 59 -1.80 19.88 -14.03
C CYS A 59 -2.37 21.27 -14.27
N ILE A 60 -2.33 22.12 -13.24
CA ILE A 60 -3.02 23.41 -13.20
C ILE A 60 -2.00 24.52 -13.01
N PHE A 61 -2.05 25.53 -13.88
CA PHE A 61 -1.24 26.74 -13.81
C PHE A 61 -2.12 27.99 -13.86
N ASN A 62 -1.96 28.87 -12.86
CA ASN A 62 -2.71 30.12 -12.76
C ASN A 62 -1.80 31.31 -13.10
N THR A 63 -2.26 32.20 -13.97
CA THR A 63 -1.53 33.39 -14.38
C THR A 63 -2.44 34.58 -14.62
N THR A 64 -1.95 35.80 -14.37
CA THR A 64 -2.61 37.05 -14.76
C THR A 64 -2.00 37.65 -16.03
N CYS A 65 -1.01 36.97 -16.63
CA CYS A 65 -0.36 37.41 -17.84
C CYS A 65 -1.28 37.12 -19.04
N ASN A 66 -1.95 38.15 -19.56
CA ASN A 66 -2.78 38.08 -20.77
C ASN A 66 -1.99 38.26 -22.07
N GLY A 67 -0.69 37.92 -22.05
CA GLY A 67 0.21 38.03 -23.19
C GLY A 67 0.31 36.70 -23.93
N THR A 68 1.52 36.16 -24.05
CA THR A 68 1.75 34.84 -24.65
C THR A 68 1.09 33.73 -23.83
N ALA A 69 0.33 32.85 -24.47
CA ALA A 69 -0.23 31.67 -23.81
C ALA A 69 0.87 30.62 -23.56
N PRO A 70 0.96 30.02 -22.36
CA PRO A 70 1.84 28.89 -22.11
C PRO A 70 1.30 27.60 -22.72
N VAL A 71 2.20 26.64 -22.92
CA VAL A 71 1.87 25.26 -23.29
C VAL A 71 2.13 24.36 -22.09
N LEU A 72 1.11 23.59 -21.68
CA LEU A 72 1.24 22.53 -20.68
C LEU A 72 1.28 21.18 -21.37
N THR A 73 2.22 20.33 -20.99
CA THR A 73 2.36 18.97 -21.54
C THR A 73 2.70 17.98 -20.43
N TRP A 74 2.21 16.74 -20.59
CA TRP A 74 2.61 15.61 -19.76
C TRP A 74 3.83 14.91 -20.36
N ASP A 75 4.74 14.49 -19.50
CA ASP A 75 5.80 13.54 -19.78
C ASP A 75 5.54 12.32 -18.87
N THR A 76 5.08 11.23 -19.48
CA THR A 76 4.74 9.97 -18.82
C THR A 76 5.77 8.92 -19.19
N PRO A 77 6.16 8.03 -18.28
CA PRO A 77 6.88 6.81 -18.64
C PRO A 77 6.05 6.05 -19.69
N THR A 78 6.69 5.61 -20.77
CA THR A 78 6.07 5.04 -21.98
C THR A 78 5.01 3.97 -21.67
N ASP A 79 3.96 3.89 -22.51
CA ASP A 79 2.79 2.98 -22.46
C ASP A 79 1.59 3.37 -21.57
N VAL A 80 1.33 4.66 -21.34
CA VAL A 80 0.05 5.08 -20.76
C VAL A 80 -0.94 5.43 -21.89
N PRO A 81 -1.99 4.61 -22.16
CA PRO A 81 -3.05 4.91 -23.12
C PRO A 81 -4.01 5.96 -22.53
N GLY A 82 -3.46 7.07 -22.07
CA GLY A 82 -4.21 8.16 -21.48
C GLY A 82 -4.65 9.14 -22.55
N SER A 83 -5.90 9.60 -22.47
CA SER A 83 -6.33 10.73 -23.30
C SER A 83 -5.92 12.03 -22.62
N VAL A 84 -5.26 12.90 -23.37
CA VAL A 84 -4.89 14.24 -22.90
C VAL A 84 -5.92 15.24 -23.39
N SER A 85 -6.43 16.08 -22.49
CA SER A 85 -7.30 17.20 -22.84
C SER A 85 -6.80 18.48 -22.18
N ASN A 86 -6.90 19.61 -22.90
CA ASN A 86 -6.42 20.90 -22.44
C ASN A 86 -7.60 21.86 -22.36
N THR A 87 -7.70 22.60 -21.25
CA THR A 87 -8.75 23.59 -21.02
C THR A 87 -8.16 24.88 -20.47
N VAL A 88 -8.82 25.99 -20.78
CA VAL A 88 -8.47 27.31 -20.28
C VAL A 88 -9.74 27.97 -19.75
N THR A 89 -9.69 28.43 -18.51
CA THR A 89 -10.78 29.16 -17.88
C THR A 89 -10.29 30.53 -17.40
N GLN A 90 -11.20 31.50 -17.34
CA GLN A 90 -10.90 32.85 -16.89
C GLN A 90 -11.86 33.23 -15.76
N HIS A 91 -11.30 33.68 -14.64
CA HIS A 91 -12.07 34.23 -13.52
C HIS A 91 -11.51 35.61 -13.14
N GLY A 92 -12.22 36.67 -13.54
CA GLY A 92 -11.72 38.04 -13.46
C GLY A 92 -10.48 38.24 -14.34
N VAL A 93 -9.35 38.63 -13.73
CA VAL A 93 -8.06 38.83 -14.41
C VAL A 93 -7.16 37.59 -14.41
N THR A 94 -7.59 36.50 -13.76
CA THR A 94 -6.79 35.28 -13.65
C THR A 94 -7.21 34.28 -14.72
N LEU A 95 -6.24 33.84 -15.52
CA LEU A 95 -6.33 32.74 -16.46
C LEU A 95 -5.82 31.46 -15.80
N THR A 96 -6.58 30.38 -15.93
CA THR A 96 -6.22 29.06 -15.42
C THR A 96 -6.08 28.10 -16.58
N TYR A 97 -4.84 27.67 -16.83
CA TYR A 97 -4.50 26.65 -17.82
C TYR A 97 -4.48 25.29 -17.13
N THR A 98 -5.23 24.34 -17.67
CA THR A 98 -5.30 22.98 -17.15
C THR A 98 -5.06 21.97 -18.25
N THR A 99 -4.12 21.05 -18.04
CA THR A 99 -3.99 19.83 -18.86
C THR A 99 -4.40 18.63 -18.01
N VAL A 100 -5.27 17.79 -18.56
CA VAL A 100 -5.85 16.63 -17.89
C VAL A 100 -5.36 15.37 -18.59
N LEU A 101 -4.76 14.46 -17.82
CA LEU A 101 -4.40 13.11 -18.22
C LEU A 101 -5.42 12.14 -17.63
N SER A 102 -6.27 11.57 -18.48
CA SER A 102 -7.25 10.56 -18.07
C SER A 102 -6.66 9.16 -18.26
N LEU A 103 -6.52 8.39 -17.20
CA LEU A 103 -6.00 7.02 -17.25
C LEU A 103 -6.72 6.09 -16.26
N THR A 104 -6.53 4.78 -16.45
CA THR A 104 -6.92 3.76 -15.47
C THR A 104 -5.65 3.26 -14.77
N PRO A 105 -5.44 3.55 -13.48
CA PRO A 105 -4.24 3.15 -12.77
C PRO A 105 -4.13 1.62 -12.64
N SER A 106 -2.89 1.15 -12.55
CA SER A 106 -2.50 -0.24 -12.32
C SER A 106 -1.28 -0.27 -11.42
N LEU A 107 -0.97 -1.43 -10.82
CA LEU A 107 0.21 -1.57 -9.95
C LEU A 107 1.52 -1.16 -10.60
N LYS A 108 1.65 -1.28 -11.92
CA LYS A 108 2.85 -0.84 -12.67
C LYS A 108 3.13 0.65 -12.47
N HIS A 109 2.10 1.46 -12.26
CA HIS A 109 2.23 2.91 -12.07
C HIS A 109 2.70 3.29 -10.65
N HIS A 110 2.76 2.35 -9.70
CA HIS A 110 3.21 2.63 -8.34
C HIS A 110 4.68 3.03 -8.33
N GLY A 111 5.00 4.18 -7.74
CA GLY A 111 6.37 4.69 -7.67
C GLY A 111 6.90 5.30 -8.99
N GLN A 112 6.08 5.37 -10.04
CA GLN A 112 6.47 6.01 -11.30
C GLN A 112 6.38 7.55 -11.24
N ASN A 113 7.25 8.21 -12.00
CA ASN A 113 7.29 9.67 -12.12
C ASN A 113 6.29 10.15 -13.17
N LEU A 114 5.33 10.98 -12.77
CA LEU A 114 4.51 11.77 -13.68
C LEU A 114 5.02 13.21 -13.70
N THR A 115 5.45 13.69 -14.87
CA THR A 115 5.99 15.04 -14.99
C THR A 115 5.07 15.94 -15.82
N CYS A 116 4.70 17.09 -15.27
CA CYS A 116 4.05 18.16 -16.02
C CYS A 116 5.07 19.24 -16.37
N ARG A 117 5.16 19.55 -17.66
CA ARG A 117 6.01 20.62 -18.19
C ARG A 117 5.16 21.83 -18.58
N LEU A 118 5.57 22.99 -18.10
CA LEU A 118 5.03 24.30 -18.43
C LEU A 118 6.05 25.03 -19.31
N ARG A 119 5.66 25.44 -20.52
CA ARG A 119 6.54 26.11 -21.48
C ARG A 119 5.99 27.46 -21.93
N TYR A 120 6.80 28.49 -21.75
CA TYR A 120 6.74 29.74 -22.50
C TYR A 120 7.87 29.74 -23.56
N PRO A 121 7.87 30.65 -24.55
CA PRO A 121 8.92 30.69 -25.57
C PRO A 121 10.35 30.82 -25.03
N SER A 122 10.54 31.54 -23.93
CA SER A 122 11.87 31.84 -23.38
C SER A 122 12.21 31.10 -22.08
N VAL A 123 11.23 30.44 -21.46
CA VAL A 123 11.41 29.79 -20.16
C VAL A 123 10.49 28.58 -20.03
N SER A 124 10.99 27.54 -19.37
CA SER A 124 10.22 26.35 -19.03
C SER A 124 10.35 26.02 -17.56
N SER A 125 9.36 25.31 -17.04
CA SER A 125 9.33 24.80 -15.67
C SER A 125 8.72 23.41 -15.67
N GLU A 126 9.16 22.55 -14.76
CA GLU A 126 8.74 21.15 -14.69
C GLU A 126 8.37 20.80 -13.24
N ARG A 127 7.31 20.00 -13.08
CA ARG A 127 6.87 19.50 -11.79
C ARG A 127 6.69 18.00 -11.92
N THR A 128 7.37 17.25 -11.08
CA THR A 128 7.27 15.78 -11.04
C THR A 128 6.54 15.35 -9.79
N LEU A 129 5.61 14.42 -9.96
CA LEU A 129 4.87 13.76 -8.90
C LEU A 129 5.13 12.26 -8.99
N ILE A 130 5.53 11.65 -7.87
CA ILE A 130 5.62 10.19 -7.76
C ILE A 130 4.24 9.67 -7.38
N HIS A 131 3.63 8.87 -8.25
CA HIS A 131 2.30 8.35 -7.97
C HIS A 131 2.32 7.25 -6.93
N THR A 132 1.40 7.36 -5.99
CA THR A 132 1.10 6.32 -5.03
C THR A 132 -0.22 5.66 -5.43
N VAL A 133 -0.13 4.43 -5.95
CA VAL A 133 -1.29 3.60 -6.28
C VAL A 133 -1.75 2.89 -5.01
N GLN A 134 -3.02 3.07 -4.65
CA GLN A 134 -3.70 2.36 -3.59
C GLN A 134 -4.55 1.22 -4.16
N TYR A 135 -4.59 0.09 -3.46
CA TYR A 135 -5.26 -1.12 -3.90
C TYR A 135 -5.70 -1.97 -2.69
N PRO A 136 -6.77 -2.77 -2.84
CA PRO A 136 -7.22 -3.66 -1.78
C PRO A 136 -6.18 -4.75 -1.49
N PRO A 137 -6.30 -5.45 -0.35
CA PRO A 137 -5.39 -6.54 -0.04
C PRO A 137 -5.61 -7.70 -1.01
N GLN A 138 -4.52 -8.21 -1.59
CA GLN A 138 -4.53 -9.29 -2.57
C GLN A 138 -3.34 -10.23 -2.34
N ASN A 139 -3.35 -11.40 -2.99
CA ASN A 139 -2.28 -12.40 -2.90
C ASN A 139 -1.97 -12.79 -1.44
N LEU A 140 -3.01 -13.03 -0.63
CA LEU A 140 -2.84 -13.51 0.74
C LEU A 140 -2.20 -14.89 0.72
N SER A 141 -1.11 -15.05 1.46
CA SER A 141 -0.39 -16.31 1.63
C SER A 141 -0.23 -16.64 3.11
N ILE A 142 -0.35 -17.93 3.42
CA ILE A 142 -0.10 -18.47 4.75
C ILE A 142 1.06 -19.46 4.63
N THR A 143 2.12 -19.20 5.39
CA THR A 143 3.34 -20.02 5.38
C THR A 143 3.64 -20.55 6.77
N SER A 144 4.29 -21.71 6.81
CA SER A 144 4.89 -22.29 8.01
C SER A 144 6.40 -22.38 7.79
N LEU A 145 7.18 -22.54 8.85
CA LEU A 145 8.64 -22.63 8.78
C LEU A 145 9.17 -23.69 7.79
N ASP A 146 8.38 -24.74 7.53
CA ASP A 146 8.76 -25.86 6.64
C ASP A 146 7.95 -25.92 5.32
N ILE A 147 6.90 -25.10 5.14
CA ILE A 147 5.97 -25.21 3.99
C ILE A 147 5.50 -23.83 3.54
N ILE A 148 5.67 -23.55 2.25
CA ILE A 148 5.12 -22.37 1.55
C ILE A 148 3.71 -22.71 1.04
N ASP A 149 2.76 -21.81 1.21
CA ASP A 149 1.34 -21.96 0.80
C ASP A 149 0.68 -23.23 1.36
N ALA A 150 0.77 -23.39 2.69
CA ALA A 150 0.21 -24.54 3.36
C ALA A 150 -1.31 -24.41 3.52
N SER A 151 -2.07 -25.31 2.90
CA SER A 151 -3.50 -25.48 3.21
C SER A 151 -3.71 -26.28 4.50
N SER A 152 -2.74 -27.11 4.88
CA SER A 152 -2.75 -27.86 6.13
C SER A 152 -1.34 -28.18 6.63
N ILE A 153 -1.18 -28.29 7.95
CA ILE A 153 0.07 -28.71 8.60
C ILE A 153 -0.19 -29.75 9.70
N ASN A 154 0.63 -30.79 9.72
CA ASN A 154 0.63 -31.80 10.79
C ASN A 154 1.71 -31.47 11.82
N ILE A 155 1.35 -31.44 13.10
CA ILE A 155 2.26 -31.11 14.19
C ILE A 155 2.16 -32.19 15.28
N ILE A 156 3.31 -32.65 15.78
CA ILE A 156 3.35 -33.61 16.89
C ILE A 156 2.97 -32.90 18.19
N GLU A 157 2.11 -33.52 18.99
CA GLU A 157 1.72 -33.06 20.33
C GLU A 157 2.94 -32.71 21.19
N GLY A 158 2.90 -31.52 21.81
CA GLY A 158 3.96 -30.96 22.64
C GLY A 158 4.99 -30.13 21.88
N ASN A 159 5.06 -30.20 20.55
CA ASN A 159 5.90 -29.29 19.75
C ASN A 159 5.30 -27.88 19.69
N SER A 160 6.05 -26.93 19.13
CA SER A 160 5.56 -25.58 18.85
C SER A 160 5.54 -25.36 17.34
N THR A 161 4.63 -24.51 16.87
CA THR A 161 4.57 -24.09 15.46
C THR A 161 4.51 -22.58 15.33
N VAL A 162 4.93 -22.09 14.16
CA VAL A 162 4.82 -20.69 13.76
C VAL A 162 4.18 -20.67 12.38
N ILE A 163 3.07 -19.95 12.26
CA ILE A 163 2.43 -19.66 10.98
C ILE A 163 2.47 -18.14 10.73
N ILE A 164 2.73 -17.76 9.48
CA ILE A 164 2.88 -16.37 9.06
C ILE A 164 1.85 -16.11 7.97
N CYS A 165 1.05 -15.07 8.17
CA CYS A 165 0.15 -14.55 7.15
C CYS A 165 0.76 -13.30 6.53
N SER A 166 0.87 -13.27 5.21
CA SER A 166 1.40 -12.14 4.45
C SER A 166 0.43 -11.76 3.33
N VAL A 167 0.36 -10.47 2.99
CA VAL A 167 -0.55 -9.94 1.95
C VAL A 167 0.10 -8.79 1.19
N GLU A 168 -0.27 -8.61 -0.08
CA GLU A 168 0.10 -7.44 -0.85
C GLU A 168 -1.01 -6.40 -0.73
N SER A 169 -0.73 -5.23 -0.14
CA SER A 169 -1.71 -4.14 -0.04
C SER A 169 -1.06 -2.77 0.12
N PHE A 170 -1.72 -1.74 -0.40
CA PHE A 170 -1.37 -0.35 -0.10
C PHE A 170 -2.63 0.54 0.01
N PRO A 171 -2.84 1.27 1.13
CA PRO A 171 -2.04 1.29 2.35
C PRO A 171 -1.95 -0.08 3.02
N ALA A 172 -0.97 -0.24 3.90
CA ALA A 172 -0.76 -1.49 4.62
C ALA A 172 -2.01 -1.90 5.39
N SER A 173 -2.31 -3.20 5.34
CA SER A 173 -3.52 -3.77 5.93
C SER A 173 -3.39 -3.96 7.44
N ASN A 174 -4.54 -4.09 8.09
CA ASN A 174 -4.64 -4.67 9.42
C ASN A 174 -4.89 -6.17 9.27
N LEU A 175 -3.96 -7.00 9.78
CA LEU A 175 -4.09 -8.44 9.75
C LEU A 175 -4.63 -8.93 11.09
N THR A 176 -5.46 -9.97 11.05
CA THR A 176 -6.05 -10.62 12.24
C THR A 176 -6.04 -12.13 12.07
N TRP A 177 -5.50 -12.84 13.05
CA TRP A 177 -5.68 -14.30 13.17
C TRP A 177 -6.91 -14.61 14.00
N ARG A 178 -7.70 -15.59 13.54
CA ARG A 178 -8.89 -16.11 14.21
C ARG A 178 -8.82 -17.63 14.30
N HIS A 179 -9.23 -18.17 15.43
CA HIS A 179 -9.45 -19.59 15.63
C HIS A 179 -10.77 -19.78 16.37
N LEU A 180 -11.67 -20.62 15.85
CA LEU A 180 -13.02 -20.81 16.43
C LEU A 180 -13.79 -19.49 16.62
N ASN A 181 -13.69 -18.56 15.65
CA ASN A 181 -14.24 -17.20 15.70
C ASN A 181 -13.69 -16.29 16.82
N VAL A 182 -12.61 -16.70 17.50
CA VAL A 182 -11.94 -15.88 18.51
C VAL A 182 -10.68 -15.27 17.92
N THR A 183 -10.51 -13.96 18.08
CA THR A 183 -9.29 -13.26 17.68
C THR A 183 -8.10 -13.68 18.54
N MET A 184 -7.06 -14.22 17.90
CA MET A 184 -5.83 -14.70 18.55
C MET A 184 -4.74 -13.64 18.57
N ASN A 185 -4.53 -12.96 17.43
CA ASN A 185 -3.52 -11.92 17.28
C ASN A 185 -3.97 -10.91 16.21
N ARG A 186 -3.45 -9.68 16.28
CA ARG A 186 -3.73 -8.63 15.29
C ARG A 186 -2.56 -7.68 15.13
N THR A 187 -2.42 -7.11 13.94
CA THR A 187 -1.50 -5.99 13.68
C THR A 187 -2.25 -4.67 13.59
N SER A 188 -1.49 -3.57 13.62
CA SER A 188 -1.95 -2.25 13.20
C SER A 188 -1.06 -1.81 12.04
N SER A 189 -1.61 -1.85 10.82
CA SER A 189 -0.96 -1.38 9.60
C SER A 189 0.35 -2.13 9.26
N SER A 190 0.28 -3.46 9.21
CA SER A 190 1.39 -4.33 8.77
C SER A 190 0.86 -5.40 7.82
N ASN A 191 1.51 -5.54 6.67
CA ASN A 191 1.19 -6.55 5.65
C ASN A 191 1.61 -7.98 6.01
N GLU A 192 2.12 -8.19 7.23
CA GLU A 192 2.55 -9.48 7.73
C GLU A 192 2.18 -9.64 9.22
N LEU A 193 1.72 -10.84 9.59
CA LEU A 193 1.34 -11.20 10.96
C LEU A 193 1.73 -12.64 11.32
N TRP A 194 2.49 -12.77 12.39
CA TRP A 194 3.00 -14.04 12.91
C TRP A 194 2.08 -14.56 14.02
N LEU A 195 1.80 -15.87 14.01
CA LEU A 195 1.13 -16.58 15.09
C LEU A 195 2.01 -17.72 15.57
N VAL A 196 2.39 -17.68 16.85
CA VAL A 196 3.16 -18.72 17.51
C VAL A 196 2.21 -19.52 18.39
N ILE A 197 2.17 -20.84 18.21
CA ILE A 197 1.39 -21.75 19.04
C ILE A 197 2.36 -22.68 19.76
N PRO A 198 2.69 -22.40 21.04
CA PRO A 198 3.60 -23.23 21.81
C PRO A 198 2.90 -24.47 22.37
N HIS A 199 3.65 -25.57 22.50
CA HIS A 199 3.19 -26.79 23.18
C HIS A 199 1.82 -27.29 22.71
N VAL A 200 1.66 -27.51 21.40
CA VAL A 200 0.39 -27.86 20.78
C VAL A 200 -0.23 -29.11 21.42
N THR A 201 -1.55 -29.06 21.59
CA THR A 201 -2.37 -30.14 22.14
C THR A 201 -3.43 -30.55 21.12
N PRO A 202 -4.08 -31.72 21.28
CA PRO A 202 -5.18 -32.11 20.41
C PRO A 202 -6.35 -31.11 20.36
N ARG A 203 -6.44 -30.17 21.32
CA ARG A 203 -7.46 -29.12 21.34
C ARG A 203 -7.16 -27.96 20.38
N ASP A 204 -5.91 -27.79 19.98
CA ASP A 204 -5.47 -26.74 19.06
C ASP A 204 -5.69 -27.13 17.59
N THR A 205 -6.23 -28.33 17.34
CA THR A 205 -6.60 -28.81 16.01
C THR A 205 -7.80 -28.03 15.47
N GLY A 206 -7.72 -27.60 14.22
CA GLY A 206 -8.79 -26.93 13.52
C GLY A 206 -8.29 -25.88 12.54
N ASP A 207 -9.22 -25.09 12.03
CA ASP A 207 -8.91 -24.05 11.06
C ASP A 207 -8.49 -22.75 11.77
N TYR A 208 -7.44 -22.15 11.22
CA TYR A 208 -6.94 -20.84 11.60
C TYR A 208 -7.12 -19.92 10.41
N GLU A 209 -7.90 -18.87 10.60
CA GLU A 209 -8.26 -17.89 9.58
C GLU A 209 -7.41 -16.63 9.76
N CYS A 210 -6.76 -16.19 8.68
CA CYS A 210 -6.16 -14.88 8.59
C CYS A 210 -7.05 -13.96 7.76
N VAL A 211 -7.38 -12.79 8.30
CA VAL A 211 -8.11 -11.73 7.60
C VAL A 211 -7.21 -10.51 7.48
N ALA A 212 -7.08 -9.98 6.27
CA ALA A 212 -6.38 -8.74 5.97
C ALA A 212 -7.37 -7.70 5.44
N GLU A 213 -7.36 -6.50 6.04
CA GLU A 213 -8.30 -5.43 5.71
C GLU A 213 -7.59 -4.07 5.58
N ASN A 214 -7.94 -3.30 4.54
CA ASN A 214 -7.59 -1.89 4.42
C ASN A 214 -8.81 -1.07 3.95
N GLU A 215 -8.63 0.24 3.78
CA GLU A 215 -9.73 1.16 3.36
C GLU A 215 -10.33 0.85 1.98
N HIS A 216 -9.69 -0.03 1.18
CA HIS A 216 -10.12 -0.39 -0.17
C HIS A 216 -10.74 -1.78 -0.27
N GLY A 217 -10.65 -2.62 0.76
CA GLY A 217 -11.25 -3.94 0.78
C GLY A 217 -10.66 -4.88 1.83
N ALA A 218 -11.08 -6.14 1.78
CA ALA A 218 -10.59 -7.20 2.65
C ALA A 218 -10.43 -8.51 1.87
N VAL A 219 -9.52 -9.35 2.34
CA VAL A 219 -9.31 -10.74 1.87
C VAL A 219 -9.07 -11.64 3.07
N GLU A 220 -9.49 -12.88 2.97
CA GLU A 220 -9.31 -13.89 4.01
C GLU A 220 -8.72 -15.18 3.43
N GLY A 221 -8.02 -15.93 4.27
CA GLY A 221 -7.52 -17.26 3.96
C GLY A 221 -7.39 -18.10 5.22
N SER A 222 -7.33 -19.41 5.05
CA SER A 222 -7.33 -20.35 6.17
C SER A 222 -6.26 -21.43 6.02
N ILE A 223 -5.75 -21.89 7.15
CA ILE A 223 -4.88 -23.08 7.25
C ILE A 223 -5.43 -24.03 8.30
N THR A 224 -5.49 -25.33 7.96
CA THR A 224 -5.91 -26.37 8.91
C THR A 224 -4.70 -26.90 9.67
N ILE A 225 -4.74 -26.84 11.01
CA ILE A 225 -3.73 -27.45 11.87
C ILE A 225 -4.25 -28.78 12.39
N THR A 226 -3.47 -29.84 12.22
CA THR A 226 -3.76 -31.19 12.70
C THR A 226 -2.70 -31.65 13.69
N VAL A 227 -3.11 -31.98 14.91
CA VAL A 227 -2.18 -32.40 15.96
C VAL A 227 -2.14 -33.92 16.08
N GLU A 228 -0.99 -34.51 15.78
CA GLU A 228 -0.73 -35.93 15.93
C GLU A 228 -0.31 -36.23 17.38
N ARG A 229 -1.03 -37.14 18.05
CA ARG A 229 -0.65 -37.56 19.40
C ARG A 229 0.75 -38.17 19.37
N ARG A 230 1.55 -37.82 20.37
CA ARG A 230 2.84 -38.46 20.55
C ARG A 230 2.59 -39.95 20.82
N GLY A 231 2.99 -40.81 19.89
CA GLY A 231 2.79 -42.25 20.00
C GLY A 231 3.31 -42.74 21.35
N SER A 232 2.39 -43.13 22.24
CA SER A 232 2.73 -44.00 23.35
C SER A 232 3.16 -45.31 22.72
N ASN A 233 4.40 -45.74 22.94
CA ASN A 233 4.79 -47.11 22.65
C ASN A 233 3.88 -48.00 23.51
N ASP A 234 2.76 -48.46 22.95
CA ASP A 234 1.82 -49.35 23.62
C ASP A 234 2.47 -50.73 23.73
N TRP A 235 3.27 -50.93 24.78
CA TRP A 235 3.84 -52.22 25.13
C TRP A 235 2.69 -53.14 25.53
N LYS A 236 2.09 -53.86 24.58
CA LYS A 236 1.20 -54.97 24.92
C LYS A 236 2.05 -56.12 25.44
N ALA A 237 2.14 -56.26 26.75
CA ALA A 237 2.71 -57.43 27.40
C ALA A 237 1.83 -58.65 27.12
N GLY A 238 2.16 -59.43 26.09
CA GLY A 238 1.56 -60.74 25.85
C GLY A 238 2.23 -61.79 26.71
N LEU A 239 1.49 -62.41 27.64
CA LEU A 239 1.95 -63.61 28.35
C LEU A 239 1.86 -64.81 27.41
N LEU A 240 3.00 -65.38 27.03
CA LEU A 240 3.05 -66.74 26.47
C LEU A 240 3.50 -67.68 27.59
N GLY A 241 2.54 -68.41 28.16
CA GLY A 241 2.82 -69.46 29.13
C GLY A 241 3.43 -70.67 28.42
N ALA A 242 4.72 -70.94 28.65
CA ALA A 242 5.32 -72.23 28.32
C ALA A 242 5.00 -73.20 29.47
N GLY A 243 4.00 -74.06 29.29
CA GLY A 243 3.71 -75.14 30.24
C GLY A 243 4.78 -76.23 30.13
N ILE A 244 5.59 -76.38 31.16
CA ILE A 244 6.43 -77.58 31.36
C ILE A 244 5.76 -78.41 32.45
N THR A 245 5.15 -79.53 32.08
CA THR A 245 4.63 -80.52 33.03
C THR A 245 5.74 -81.51 33.39
N LEU A 246 6.47 -81.25 34.48
CA LEU A 246 7.20 -82.29 35.21
C LEU A 246 7.09 -82.02 36.72
N GLY A 247 6.97 -83.11 37.48
CA GLY A 247 6.41 -83.17 38.83
C GLY A 247 7.10 -82.31 39.91
N VAL A 248 6.25 -81.81 40.80
CA VAL A 248 6.50 -81.34 42.17
C VAL A 248 7.60 -80.28 42.33
N GLY A 249 7.18 -79.01 42.29
CA GLY A 249 7.98 -77.85 42.76
C GLY A 249 7.89 -76.64 41.83
N LEU A 250 6.79 -75.88 41.88
CA LEU A 250 6.57 -74.67 41.05
C LEU A 250 7.38 -73.47 41.58
N SER A 251 8.60 -73.28 41.08
CA SER A 251 9.21 -71.94 40.98
C SER A 251 9.14 -71.49 39.52
N GLY A 252 8.11 -70.72 39.16
CA GLY A 252 7.93 -70.20 37.81
C GLY A 252 8.90 -69.05 37.52
N PHE A 253 9.81 -69.24 36.55
CA PHE A 253 10.59 -68.15 35.98
C PHE A 253 9.81 -67.52 34.81
N PHE A 254 9.43 -66.26 34.94
CA PHE A 254 8.87 -65.47 33.84
C PHE A 254 10.01 -64.79 33.08
N ILE A 255 10.21 -65.17 31.81
CA ILE A 255 11.16 -64.49 30.92
C ILE A 255 10.37 -63.54 30.03
N PHE A 256 10.51 -62.23 30.26
CA PHE A 256 9.97 -61.22 29.36
C PHE A 256 10.91 -61.05 28.16
N LYS A 257 10.52 -61.56 26.99
CA LYS A 257 11.18 -61.23 25.72
C LYS A 257 10.47 -60.05 25.06
N CYS A 258 11.18 -58.93 24.94
CA CYS A 258 10.74 -57.79 24.16
C CYS A 258 11.03 -58.06 22.67
N VAL A 259 10.01 -58.03 21.82
CA VAL A 259 10.19 -58.14 20.37
C VAL A 259 9.77 -56.82 19.73
N LYS A 260 10.73 -56.17 19.06
CA LYS A 260 10.51 -54.99 18.21
C LYS A 260 9.95 -55.50 16.88
N LYS A 261 8.80 -55.00 16.45
CA LYS A 261 8.35 -55.23 15.08
C LYS A 261 9.03 -54.26 14.13
#